data_AF-A0A0D6DSQ7-F1
#
_entry.id   AF-A0A0D6DSQ7-F1
#
_cell.length_a   1.000
_cell.length_b   1.000
_cell.length_c   1.000
_cell.angle_alpha   90.00
_cell.angle_beta   90.00
_cell.angle_gamma   90.00
#
_symmetry.space_group_name_H-M   'P 1'
#
loop_
_entity.id
_entity.type
_entity.pdbx_description
1 polymer ?
#
loop_
_entity_poly.entity_id
_entity_poly.type
_entity_poly.pdbx_seq_one_letter_code
_entity_poly.pdbx_strand_id
1 'polypeptide(L)' 'DRKRNLNKYIPDVARTIMETLGEIADESPPKRPRYDKEDEELLEKINSEEVTEMTFRDCLTQHVEQ' A
#
# COMPACT_ATOMS: atom_id res chain seq x y z
N ASP A 1 -3.94 1.20 25.71
CA ASP A 1 -5.13 1.26 24.82
C ASP A 1 -4.88 1.70 23.37
N ARG A 2 -4.10 2.75 23.08
CA ARG A 2 -3.92 3.26 21.69
C ARG A 2 -3.34 2.25 20.68
N LYS A 3 -2.26 1.52 21.02
CA LYS A 3 -1.68 0.47 20.14
C LYS A 3 -2.68 -0.66 19.84
N ARG A 4 -3.44 -1.06 20.87
CA ARG A 4 -4.49 -2.08 20.78
C ARG A 4 -5.64 -1.65 19.86
N ASN A 5 -5.96 -0.36 19.84
CA ASN A 5 -6.95 0.20 18.91
C ASN A 5 -6.42 0.22 17.48
N LEU A 6 -5.16 0.59 17.25
CA LEU A 6 -4.59 0.63 15.89
C LEU A 6 -4.52 -0.76 15.26
N ASN A 7 -4.03 -1.77 15.99
CA ASN A 7 -3.97 -3.16 15.50
C ASN A 7 -5.34 -3.70 15.02
N LYS A 8 -6.44 -3.23 15.61
CA LYS A 8 -7.80 -3.61 15.18
C LYS A 8 -8.15 -3.11 13.78
N TYR A 9 -7.63 -1.96 13.37
CA TYR A 9 -7.96 -1.31 12.09
C TYR A 9 -6.97 -1.66 10.97
N ILE A 10 -5.79 -2.19 11.30
CA ILE A 10 -4.75 -2.52 10.30
C ILE A 10 -5.30 -3.40 9.15
N PRO A 11 -6.10 -4.46 9.37
CA PRO A 11 -6.60 -5.27 8.27
C PRO A 11 -7.44 -4.47 7.26
N ASP A 12 -8.38 -3.66 7.75
CA ASP A 12 -9.27 -2.88 6.88
C ASP A 12 -8.50 -1.77 6.16
N VAL A 13 -7.60 -1.08 6.87
CA VAL A 13 -6.78 0.00 6.29
C VAL A 13 -5.82 -0.54 5.24
N ALA A 14 -5.15 -1.67 5.51
CA ALA A 14 -4.22 -2.29 4.57
C ALA A 14 -4.94 -2.68 3.27
N ARG A 15 -6.14 -3.27 3.38
CA ARG A 15 -6.96 -3.62 2.23
C ARG A 15 -7.35 -2.38 1.41
N THR A 16 -7.96 -1.38 2.03
CA THR A 16 -8.44 -0.19 1.30
C THR A 16 -7.30 0.54 0.57
N ILE A 17 -6.14 0.66 1.21
CA ILE A 17 -4.98 1.30 0.60
C ILE A 17 -4.47 0.46 -0.59
N MET A 18 -4.33 -0.85 -0.43
CA MET A 18 -3.84 -1.71 -1.50
C MET A 18 -4.81 -1.83 -2.67
N GLU A 19 -6.11 -1.85 -2.43
CA GLU A 19 -7.14 -1.78 -3.48
C GLU A 19 -6.97 -0.48 -4.28
N THR A 20 -6.87 0.66 -3.60
CA THR A 20 -6.70 1.96 -4.26
C THR A 20 -5.39 2.04 -5.05
N LEU A 21 -4.29 1.56 -4.48
CA LEU A 21 -3.00 1.57 -5.17
C LEU A 21 -2.96 0.59 -6.34
N GLY A 22 -3.63 -0.56 -6.25
CA GLY A 22 -3.80 -1.50 -7.36
C GLY A 22 -4.59 -0.87 -8.51
N GLU A 23 -5.70 -0.20 -8.22
CA GLU A 23 -6.46 0.55 -9.23
C GLU A 23 -5.60 1.60 -9.94
N ILE A 24 -4.76 2.33 -9.18
CA ILE A 24 -3.84 3.33 -9.75
C ILE A 24 -2.73 2.68 -10.58
N ALA A 25 -2.20 1.56 -10.14
CA ALA A 25 -1.12 0.85 -10.84
C ALA A 25 -1.60 0.20 -12.15
N ASP A 26 -2.87 -0.24 -12.20
CA ASP A 26 -3.52 -0.78 -13.39
C ASP A 26 -3.92 0.30 -14.42
N GLU A 27 -3.98 1.59 -14.03
CA GLU A 27 -4.23 2.67 -14.98
C GLU A 27 -3.12 2.75 -16.04
N SER A 28 -3.52 2.85 -17.31
CA SER A 28 -2.56 3.07 -18.40
C SER A 28 -1.71 4.32 -18.13
N PRO A 29 -0.39 4.27 -18.39
CA PRO A 29 0.51 5.34 -17.99
C PRO A 29 0.04 6.67 -18.56
N PRO A 30 -0.12 7.70 -17.71
CA PRO A 30 -0.67 8.97 -18.12
C PRO A 30 0.24 9.63 -19.16
N LYS A 31 -0.35 10.40 -20.08
CA LYS A 31 0.40 11.14 -21.13
C LYS A 31 1.41 12.16 -20.59
N ARG A 32 1.37 12.44 -19.28
CA ARG A 32 2.30 13.29 -18.55
C ARG A 32 2.65 12.58 -17.24
N PRO A 33 3.90 12.68 -16.76
CA PRO A 33 4.28 12.15 -15.45
C PRO A 33 3.34 12.74 -14.39
N ARG A 34 2.59 11.87 -13.71
CA ARG A 34 1.71 12.26 -12.59
C ARG A 34 2.41 12.12 -11.25
N TYR A 35 3.39 11.24 -11.18
CA TYR A 35 4.06 10.78 -9.99
C TYR A 35 5.55 11.09 -10.09
N ASP A 36 6.22 11.19 -8.94
CA ASP A 36 7.67 11.21 -8.95
C ASP A 36 8.22 9.79 -9.15
N LYS A 37 9.56 9.69 -9.26
CA LYS A 37 10.21 8.41 -9.53
C LYS A 37 9.98 7.38 -8.41
N GLU A 38 9.87 7.83 -7.17
CA GLU A 38 9.71 6.95 -6.01
C GLU A 38 8.31 6.34 -6.01
N ASP A 39 7.30 7.16 -6.30
CA ASP A 39 5.91 6.74 -6.46
C ASP A 39 5.72 5.82 -7.68
N GLU A 40 6.38 6.11 -8.81
CA GLU A 40 6.36 5.22 -9.99
C GLU A 40 6.96 3.83 -9.68
N GLU A 41 8.09 3.79 -8.97
CA GLU A 41 8.71 2.53 -8.54
C GLU A 41 7.81 1.75 -7.56
N LEU A 42 7.04 2.44 -6.71
CA LEU A 42 6.09 1.78 -5.83
C LEU A 42 4.94 1.14 -6.62
N LEU A 43 4.36 1.85 -7.59
CA LEU A 43 3.28 1.33 -8.43
C LEU A 43 3.76 0.14 -9.28
N GLU A 44 5.00 0.17 -9.77
CA GLU A 44 5.60 -0.97 -10.48
C GLU A 44 5.70 -2.21 -9.57
N LYS A 45 6.12 -2.04 -8.31
CA LYS A 45 6.19 -3.12 -7.31
C LYS A 45 4.82 -3.69 -6.93
N ILE A 46 3.78 -2.87 -7.01
CA ILE A 46 2.40 -3.31 -6.78
C ILE A 46 1.91 -4.14 -7.97
N ASN A 47 2.15 -3.67 -9.20
CA ASN A 47 1.84 -4.43 -10.42
C ASN A 47 2.63 -5.74 -10.54
N SER A 48 3.86 -5.79 -10.04
CA SER A 48 4.68 -7.00 -10.04
C SER A 48 4.39 -7.95 -8.87
N GLU A 49 3.40 -7.62 -8.02
CA GLU A 49 3.04 -8.36 -6.79
C GLU A 49 4.20 -8.47 -5.77
N GLU A 50 5.25 -7.65 -5.88
CA GLU A 50 6.31 -7.54 -4.86
C GLU A 50 5.77 -6.90 -3.57
N VAL A 51 4.83 -5.96 -3.70
CA VAL A 51 4.07 -5.36 -2.60
C VAL A 51 2.63 -5.86 -2.67
N THR A 52 2.18 -6.56 -1.63
CA THR A 52 0.84 -7.16 -1.54
C THR A 52 0.13 -6.69 -0.27
N GLU A 53 -1.19 -6.89 -0.17
CA GLU A 53 -1.95 -6.64 1.08
C GLU A 53 -1.31 -7.35 2.27
N MET A 54 -0.84 -8.58 2.08
CA MET A 54 -0.22 -9.36 3.15
C MET A 54 1.10 -8.73 3.61
N THR A 55 2.02 -8.42 2.69
CA THR A 55 3.32 -7.84 3.06
C THR A 55 3.16 -6.42 3.62
N PHE A 56 2.22 -5.64 3.09
CA PHE A 56 1.90 -4.31 3.60
C PHE A 56 1.29 -4.35 5.01
N ARG A 57 0.35 -5.28 5.24
CA ARG A 57 -0.25 -5.51 6.57
C ARG A 57 0.79 -5.89 7.62
N ASP A 58 1.72 -6.77 7.26
CA ASP A 58 2.79 -7.21 8.17
C ASP A 58 3.71 -6.03 8.53
N CYS A 59 4.08 -5.20 7.54
CA CYS A 59 4.83 -3.97 7.76
C CYS A 59 4.11 -3.00 8.71
N LEU A 60 2.82 -2.75 8.49
CA LEU A 60 2.02 -1.87 9.37
C LEU A 60 1.91 -2.41 10.80
N THR A 61 1.77 -3.73 10.94
CA THR A 61 1.70 -4.39 12.25
C THR A 61 3.03 -4.22 12.99
N GLN A 62 4.15 -4.49 12.34
CA GLN A 62 5.48 -4.26 12.91
C GLN A 62 5.69 -2.79 13.31
N HIS A 63 5.27 -1.84 12.47
CA HIS A 63 5.43 -0.42 12.74
C HIS A 63 4.61 0.06 13.95
N VAL A 64 3.40 -0.45 14.15
CA VAL A 64 2.54 -0.09 15.29
C VAL A 64 3.01 -0.74 16.60
N GLU A 65 3.62 -1.92 16.51
CA GLU A 65 4.12 -2.65 17.67
C GLU A 65 5.45 -2.10 18.21
N GLN A 66 6.31 -1.56 17.33
CA GLN A 66 7.51 -0.77 17.68
C GLN A 66 7.16 0.41 18.62
#